data_AF-A0A7S1H6I1-F1
#
_entry.id   AF-A0A7S1H6I1-F1
#
_cell.length_a   1.000
_cell.length_b   1.000
_cell.length_c   1.000
_cell.angle_alpha   90.00
_cell.angle_beta   90.00
_cell.angle_gamma   90.00
#
_symmetry.space_group_name_H-M   'P 1'
#
loop_
_entity.id
_entity.type
_entity.pdbx_description
1 polymer ?
#
loop_
_entity_poly.entity_id
_entity_poly.type
_entity_poly.pdbx_seq_one_letter_code
_entity_poly.pdbx_strand_id
1 'polypeptide(L)'
;GSSALGSPSWPMRRLEGGRGVSREGCQSLMSASPRSLLATIGPVAPGAAEPNMIQVQMGKMGDYVKEGWKRCKLGFSGLWDNWGKVREIRKMEKAGGTLSIHDFMTLQKDRADSTKLLHMIAVYALSPNLLPYYIIFYNRALPSTFNLPKDLEAHARQLKGTRSAGLHTMLMEMEKACMNEKDERAANTAKDQKKVAKSILEAPNWLAAVQTLGPELVYNATALKKGQRRRADLGGVPPAVIKGANLAVGAPLNFLPAFILKFQVKSAIFNIATMDEFISKAGAEQALATLGHQELLDLCMDRCVGDPSQGTEHLRAAALGWMRETETLATSVKEADPANGILVCPYRTRLALLGLHAVESARGIEGHGDLAKAVYLGGKSLKLGY
;
A
#
# COMPACT_ATOMS: atom_id res chain seq x y z
N GLY A 1 1.41 -43.79 35.84
CA GLY A 1 2.87 -44.02 35.87
C GLY A 1 3.49 -43.20 34.77
N SER A 2 4.51 -42.41 35.11
CA SER A 2 5.21 -41.40 34.31
C SER A 2 5.69 -41.83 32.91
N SER A 3 5.64 -40.87 31.98
CA SER A 3 6.60 -40.71 30.87
C SER A 3 6.42 -39.31 30.26
N ALA A 4 7.21 -38.32 30.71
CA ALA A 4 8.47 -37.89 30.09
C ALA A 4 8.24 -36.89 28.93
N LEU A 5 8.19 -35.61 29.30
CA LEU A 5 8.27 -34.46 28.41
C LEU A 5 9.72 -34.31 27.92
N GLY A 6 9.95 -34.55 26.62
CA GLY A 6 11.21 -34.28 25.95
C GLY A 6 11.29 -32.82 25.50
N SER A 7 12.12 -32.03 26.16
CA SER A 7 12.53 -30.68 25.73
C SER A 7 13.58 -30.77 24.62
N PRO A 8 13.49 -30.02 23.51
CA PRO A 8 14.59 -29.93 22.56
C PRO A 8 15.67 -28.97 23.07
N SER A 9 16.83 -29.54 23.39
CA SER A 9 18.09 -28.86 23.67
C SER A 9 18.69 -28.28 22.38
N TRP A 10 18.96 -26.97 22.35
CA TRP A 10 19.79 -26.33 21.33
C TRP A 10 21.14 -25.91 21.94
N PRO A 11 22.25 -26.04 21.20
CA PRO A 11 23.59 -25.96 21.78
C PRO A 11 23.97 -24.50 22.11
N MET A 12 24.42 -24.30 23.36
CA MET A 12 25.18 -23.12 23.77
C MET A 12 26.44 -23.00 22.92
N ARG A 13 26.65 -21.84 22.30
CA ARG A 13 27.96 -21.39 21.85
C ARG A 13 28.39 -20.23 22.74
N ARG A 14 29.54 -20.38 23.38
CA ARG A 14 30.15 -19.44 24.33
C ARG A 14 31.43 -18.87 23.72
N LEU A 15 31.73 -17.61 24.07
CA LEU A 15 33.02 -16.89 24.00
C LEU A 15 33.40 -16.36 22.59
N GLU A 16 34.02 -15.20 22.38
CA GLU A 16 34.68 -14.21 23.25
C GLU A 16 35.09 -12.97 22.41
N GLY A 17 35.29 -11.81 23.07
CA GLY A 17 36.08 -10.66 22.59
C GLY A 17 35.37 -9.74 21.58
N GLY A 18 35.41 -8.41 21.65
CA GLY A 18 36.23 -7.47 22.41
C GLY A 18 36.53 -6.26 21.52
N ARG A 19 36.54 -5.04 22.11
CA ARG A 19 36.92 -3.73 21.52
C ARG A 19 35.89 -3.14 20.55
N GLY A 20 35.59 -1.85 20.54
CA GLY A 20 36.03 -0.69 21.30
C GLY A 20 35.22 0.47 20.75
N VAL A 21 34.60 1.27 21.63
CA VAL A 21 33.78 2.41 21.27
C VAL A 21 34.72 3.58 20.96
N SER A 22 34.79 4.00 19.70
CA SER A 22 35.33 5.32 19.35
C SER A 22 34.18 6.29 19.15
N ARG A 23 34.12 7.29 20.03
CA ARG A 23 33.18 8.42 20.04
C ARG A 23 33.92 9.64 19.48
N GLU A 24 34.12 9.71 18.17
CA GLU A 24 34.60 10.94 17.53
C GLU A 24 33.96 11.09 16.14
N GLY A 25 33.32 12.24 15.90
CA GLY A 25 32.80 12.58 14.58
C GLY A 25 31.37 13.15 14.56
N CYS A 26 31.05 14.11 15.42
CA CYS A 26 29.81 14.89 15.27
C CYS A 26 29.95 16.36 15.73
N GLN A 27 31.11 16.97 15.46
CA GLN A 27 31.35 18.41 15.66
C GLN A 27 32.04 18.99 14.43
N SER A 28 31.27 19.22 13.37
CA SER A 28 31.63 20.10 12.26
C SER A 28 30.44 20.13 11.31
N LEU A 29 29.51 21.07 11.53
CA LEU A 29 28.54 21.62 10.57
C LEU A 29 27.52 22.51 11.32
N MET A 30 28.01 23.47 12.09
CA MET A 30 27.21 24.61 12.58
C MET A 30 28.07 25.87 12.52
N SER A 31 28.32 26.36 11.31
CA SER A 31 28.81 27.72 11.09
C SER A 31 28.48 28.17 9.66
N ALA A 32 27.19 28.23 9.32
CA ALA A 32 26.71 28.97 8.16
C ALA A 32 25.83 30.12 8.68
N SER A 33 26.37 31.33 8.64
CA SER A 33 25.72 32.57 9.04
C SER A 33 24.57 32.92 8.07
N PRO A 34 23.33 33.16 8.55
CA PRO A 34 22.17 33.40 7.69
C PRO A 34 22.06 34.86 7.21
N ARG A 35 23.17 35.51 6.84
CA ARG A 35 23.17 36.95 6.50
C ARG A 35 23.44 37.32 5.03
N SER A 36 23.64 36.38 4.10
CA SER A 36 23.99 36.73 2.71
C SER A 36 22.95 36.40 1.62
N LEU A 37 21.72 35.98 1.95
CA LEU A 37 20.69 35.64 0.94
C LEU A 37 19.61 36.71 0.71
N LEU A 38 19.77 37.91 1.28
CA LEU A 38 18.78 39.00 1.17
C LEU A 38 19.15 40.11 0.15
N ALA A 39 20.22 39.96 -0.61
CA ALA A 39 20.72 41.02 -1.50
C ALA A 39 20.27 40.90 -2.98
N THR A 40 19.18 40.19 -3.27
CA THR A 40 18.66 40.10 -4.65
C THR A 40 17.13 40.09 -4.68
N ILE A 41 16.51 41.07 -4.02
CA ILE A 41 15.12 41.44 -4.28
C ILE A 41 15.16 42.90 -4.71
N GLY A 42 14.99 43.13 -6.02
CA GLY A 42 14.87 44.48 -6.57
C GLY A 42 13.65 45.21 -5.99
N PRO A 43 13.61 46.55 -6.08
CA PRO A 43 12.51 47.35 -5.54
C PRO A 43 11.19 46.95 -6.20
N VAL A 44 10.30 46.33 -5.44
CA VAL A 44 8.91 46.07 -5.83
C VAL A 44 8.18 47.41 -5.80
N ALA A 45 7.61 47.79 -6.95
CA ALA A 45 6.87 49.03 -7.11
C ALA A 45 5.71 49.13 -6.08
N PRO A 46 5.61 50.23 -5.31
CA PRO A 46 4.52 50.44 -4.38
C PRO A 46 3.30 50.92 -5.18
N GLY A 47 2.34 50.03 -5.45
CA GLY A 47 1.13 50.44 -6.17
C GLY A 47 0.07 49.37 -6.45
N ALA A 48 0.35 48.09 -6.27
CA ALA A 48 -0.70 47.07 -6.32
C ALA A 48 -1.24 46.85 -4.91
N ALA A 49 -2.46 47.34 -4.63
CA ALA A 49 -3.18 46.96 -3.43
C ALA A 49 -3.29 45.43 -3.39
N GLU A 50 -2.57 44.79 -2.46
CA GLU A 50 -2.66 43.35 -2.28
C GLU A 50 -4.13 43.00 -2.04
N PRO A 51 -4.72 42.07 -2.83
CA PRO A 51 -6.09 41.68 -2.64
C PRO A 51 -6.25 41.20 -1.20
N ASN A 52 -7.18 41.83 -0.48
CA ASN A 52 -7.43 41.60 0.93
C ASN A 52 -7.51 40.07 1.16
N MET A 53 -6.56 39.52 1.93
CA MET A 53 -6.38 38.07 2.11
C MET A 53 -7.69 37.35 2.47
N ILE A 54 -8.58 38.05 3.18
CA ILE A 54 -9.92 37.60 3.56
C ILE A 54 -10.82 37.37 2.33
N GLN A 55 -10.82 38.27 1.34
CA GLN A 55 -11.61 38.10 0.11
C GLN A 55 -11.09 36.93 -0.73
N VAL A 56 -9.77 36.75 -0.80
CA VAL A 56 -9.17 35.59 -1.48
C VAL A 56 -9.55 34.28 -0.79
N GLN A 57 -9.54 34.24 0.53
CA GLN A 57 -9.98 33.07 1.31
C GLN A 57 -11.48 32.79 1.16
N MET A 58 -12.33 33.83 1.18
CA MET A 58 -13.77 33.70 0.97
C MET A 58 -14.11 33.20 -0.43
N GLY A 59 -13.43 33.71 -1.47
CA GLY A 59 -13.57 33.22 -2.84
C GLY A 59 -13.25 31.73 -2.96
N LYS A 60 -12.09 31.32 -2.41
CA LYS A 60 -11.69 29.91 -2.36
C LYS A 60 -12.72 29.05 -1.62
N MET A 61 -13.25 29.53 -0.49
CA MET A 61 -14.27 28.80 0.27
C MET A 61 -15.57 28.63 -0.52
N GLY A 62 -15.98 29.66 -1.28
CA GLY A 62 -17.10 29.57 -2.21
C GLY A 62 -16.91 28.51 -3.30
N ASP A 63 -15.71 28.41 -3.86
CA ASP A 63 -15.39 27.38 -4.85
C ASP A 63 -15.41 25.96 -4.25
N TYR A 64 -14.88 25.79 -3.03
CA TYR A 64 -14.96 24.51 -2.31
C TYR A 64 -16.41 24.07 -2.05
N VAL A 65 -17.29 25.01 -1.66
CA VAL A 65 -18.71 24.71 -1.42
C VAL A 65 -19.42 24.34 -2.73
N LYS A 66 -19.20 25.09 -3.82
CA LYS A 66 -19.76 24.77 -5.14
C LYS A 66 -19.29 23.41 -5.65
N GLU A 67 -18.00 23.11 -5.47
CA GLU A 67 -17.43 21.81 -5.85
C GLU A 67 -18.01 20.67 -4.99
N GLY A 68 -18.10 20.86 -3.67
CA GLY A 68 -18.73 19.92 -2.75
C GLY A 68 -20.19 19.63 -3.13
N TRP A 69 -20.96 20.66 -3.48
CA TRP A 69 -22.33 20.49 -3.96
C TRP A 69 -22.41 19.70 -5.26
N LYS A 70 -21.54 20.02 -6.23
CA LYS A 70 -21.45 19.28 -7.50
C LYS A 70 -21.11 17.81 -7.26
N ARG A 71 -20.14 17.52 -6.38
CA ARG A 71 -19.76 16.16 -5.96
C ARG A 71 -20.93 15.42 -5.33
N CYS A 72 -21.69 16.05 -4.43
CA CYS A 72 -22.86 15.43 -3.83
C CYS A 72 -23.90 15.06 -4.90
N LYS A 73 -24.26 16.01 -5.78
CA LYS A 73 -25.27 15.76 -6.82
C LYS A 73 -24.87 14.60 -7.75
N LEU A 74 -23.62 14.61 -8.24
CA LEU A 74 -23.10 13.55 -9.09
C LEU A 74 -22.97 12.21 -8.34
N GLY A 75 -22.50 12.27 -7.09
CA GLY A 75 -22.27 11.10 -6.25
C GLY A 75 -23.55 10.34 -5.92
N PHE A 76 -24.62 11.05 -5.54
CA PHE A 76 -25.92 10.42 -5.29
C PHE A 76 -26.56 9.86 -6.57
N SER A 77 -26.48 10.58 -7.69
CA SER A 77 -26.97 10.08 -8.99
C SER A 77 -26.23 8.80 -9.38
N GLY A 78 -24.90 8.82 -9.34
CA GLY A 78 -24.09 7.65 -9.69
C GLY A 78 -24.30 6.47 -8.74
N LEU A 79 -24.59 6.71 -7.46
CA LEU A 79 -24.89 5.66 -6.50
C LEU A 79 -26.22 4.97 -6.82
N TRP A 80 -27.22 5.73 -7.25
CA TRP A 80 -28.50 5.20 -7.71
C TRP A 80 -28.34 4.36 -8.99
N ASP A 81 -27.59 4.88 -9.97
CA ASP A 81 -27.32 4.17 -11.23
C ASP A 81 -26.53 2.87 -10.99
N ASN A 82 -25.52 2.93 -10.12
CA ASN A 82 -24.74 1.76 -9.74
C ASN A 82 -25.60 0.71 -9.02
N TRP A 83 -26.54 1.13 -8.16
CA TRP A 83 -27.43 0.21 -7.46
C TRP A 83 -28.32 -0.57 -8.44
N GLY A 84 -28.84 0.09 -9.47
CA GLY A 84 -29.58 -0.56 -10.56
C GLY A 84 -28.73 -1.61 -11.28
N LYS A 85 -27.53 -1.23 -11.74
CA LYS A 85 -26.59 -2.13 -12.42
C LYS A 85 -26.20 -3.33 -11.56
N VAL A 86 -25.87 -3.12 -10.29
CA VAL A 86 -25.50 -4.20 -9.36
C VAL A 86 -26.64 -5.20 -9.22
N ARG A 87 -27.90 -4.72 -9.16
CA ARG A 87 -29.07 -5.61 -9.10
C ARG A 87 -29.22 -6.44 -10.37
N GLU A 88 -29.00 -5.86 -11.54
CA GLU A 88 -29.03 -6.56 -12.82
C GLU A 88 -27.91 -7.61 -12.90
N ILE A 89 -26.67 -7.23 -12.56
CA ILE A 89 -25.52 -8.14 -12.52
C ILE A 89 -25.80 -9.32 -11.60
N ARG A 90 -26.29 -9.08 -10.37
CA ARG A 90 -26.63 -10.16 -9.42
C ARG A 90 -27.79 -11.03 -9.93
N LYS A 91 -28.72 -10.47 -10.70
CA LYS A 91 -29.80 -11.24 -11.33
C LYS A 91 -29.24 -12.16 -12.43
N MET A 92 -28.31 -11.66 -13.25
CA MET A 92 -27.61 -12.46 -14.27
C MET A 92 -26.77 -13.57 -13.63
N GLU A 93 -25.99 -13.26 -12.59
CA GLU A 93 -25.18 -14.23 -11.86
C GLU A 93 -26.06 -15.37 -11.27
N LYS A 94 -27.20 -15.02 -10.66
CA LYS A 94 -28.16 -16.02 -10.14
C LYS A 94 -28.80 -16.87 -11.25
N ALA A 95 -28.92 -16.34 -12.45
CA ALA A 95 -29.40 -17.08 -13.61
C ALA A 95 -28.33 -17.97 -14.26
N GLY A 96 -27.10 -18.00 -13.72
CA GLY A 96 -25.97 -18.75 -14.28
C GLY A 96 -25.27 -18.04 -15.44
N GLY A 97 -25.52 -16.75 -15.63
CA GLY A 97 -24.83 -15.93 -16.64
C GLY A 97 -23.35 -15.75 -16.34
N THR A 98 -22.54 -15.64 -17.40
CA THR A 98 -21.12 -15.33 -17.29
C THR A 98 -20.92 -13.84 -16.98
N LEU A 99 -20.16 -13.54 -15.93
CA LEU A 99 -19.81 -12.16 -15.56
C LEU A 99 -18.65 -11.66 -16.42
N SER A 100 -18.75 -10.42 -16.91
CA SER A 100 -17.59 -9.72 -17.47
C SER A 100 -16.69 -9.19 -16.35
N ILE A 101 -15.44 -8.80 -16.68
CA ILE A 101 -14.58 -8.13 -15.68
C ILE A 101 -15.18 -6.80 -15.23
N HIS A 102 -15.80 -6.06 -16.14
CA HIS A 102 -16.46 -4.81 -15.81
C HIS A 102 -17.54 -5.01 -14.74
N ASP A 103 -18.36 -6.06 -14.90
CA ASP A 103 -19.38 -6.42 -13.92
C ASP A 103 -18.77 -6.79 -12.58
N PHE A 104 -17.69 -7.57 -12.60
CA PHE A 104 -16.99 -8.00 -11.41
C PHE A 104 -16.34 -6.82 -10.66
N MET A 105 -15.70 -5.89 -11.37
CA MET A 105 -15.16 -4.65 -10.81
C MET A 105 -16.27 -3.79 -10.21
N THR A 106 -17.43 -3.70 -10.88
CA THR A 106 -18.60 -2.97 -10.39
C THR A 106 -19.12 -3.56 -9.08
N LEU A 107 -19.23 -4.89 -8.97
CA LEU A 107 -19.62 -5.56 -7.73
C LEU A 107 -18.62 -5.33 -6.59
N GLN A 108 -17.30 -5.32 -6.88
CA GLN A 108 -16.29 -5.02 -5.86
C GLN A 108 -16.37 -3.57 -5.39
N LYS A 109 -16.51 -2.62 -6.33
CA LYS A 109 -16.66 -1.19 -6.04
C LYS A 109 -17.93 -0.93 -5.21
N ASP A 110 -19.06 -1.53 -5.56
CA ASP A 110 -20.32 -1.44 -4.79
C ASP A 110 -20.17 -1.89 -3.34
N ARG A 111 -19.45 -2.99 -3.08
CA ARG A 111 -19.21 -3.47 -1.72
C ARG A 111 -18.39 -2.47 -0.89
N ALA A 112 -17.36 -1.89 -1.49
CA ALA A 112 -16.54 -0.87 -0.83
C ALA A 112 -17.35 0.42 -0.59
N ASP A 113 -18.10 0.85 -1.59
CA ASP A 113 -18.91 2.07 -1.56
C ASP A 113 -20.09 1.97 -0.61
N SER A 114 -20.76 0.82 -0.52
CA SER A 114 -21.81 0.55 0.46
C SER A 114 -21.30 0.68 1.90
N THR A 115 -20.07 0.21 2.16
CA THR A 115 -19.45 0.33 3.49
C THR A 115 -19.16 1.79 3.82
N LYS A 116 -18.65 2.56 2.85
CA LYS A 116 -18.41 3.99 3.00
C LYS A 116 -19.70 4.79 3.18
N LEU A 117 -20.74 4.46 2.42
CA LEU A 117 -22.07 5.06 2.55
C LEU A 117 -22.65 4.82 3.95
N LEU A 118 -22.51 3.60 4.48
CA LEU A 118 -22.96 3.28 5.83
C LEU A 118 -22.22 4.13 6.89
N HIS A 119 -20.90 4.32 6.74
CA HIS A 119 -20.16 5.22 7.61
C HIS A 119 -20.63 6.67 7.49
N MET A 120 -20.93 7.14 6.28
CA MET A 120 -21.46 8.49 6.05
C MET A 120 -22.83 8.68 6.72
N ILE A 121 -23.73 7.69 6.60
CA ILE A 121 -25.04 7.69 7.28
C ILE A 121 -24.84 7.70 8.80
N ALA A 122 -23.90 6.92 9.33
CA ALA A 122 -23.59 6.90 10.75
C ALA A 122 -23.05 8.25 11.25
N VAL A 123 -22.15 8.90 10.50
CA VAL A 123 -21.66 10.25 10.81
C VAL A 123 -22.82 11.25 10.80
N TYR A 124 -23.69 11.19 9.80
CA TYR A 124 -24.87 12.06 9.73
C TYR A 124 -25.82 11.86 10.92
N ALA A 125 -26.09 10.60 11.30
CA ALA A 125 -26.96 10.29 12.43
C ALA A 125 -26.37 10.75 13.77
N LEU A 126 -25.05 10.65 13.95
CA LEU A 126 -24.36 11.08 15.18
C LEU A 126 -24.17 12.60 15.24
N SER A 127 -23.87 13.23 14.10
CA SER A 127 -23.62 14.66 14.01
C SER A 127 -23.87 15.17 12.58
N PRO A 128 -25.09 15.67 12.29
CA PRO A 128 -25.42 16.23 10.98
C PRO A 128 -24.49 17.38 10.57
N ASN A 129 -24.05 18.18 11.56
CA ASN A 129 -23.15 19.32 11.35
C ASN A 129 -21.73 18.90 10.94
N LEU A 130 -21.31 17.66 11.21
CA LEU A 130 -20.01 17.13 10.80
C LEU A 130 -20.01 16.63 9.35
N LEU A 131 -21.17 16.29 8.78
CA LEU A 131 -21.25 15.72 7.44
C LEU A 131 -20.66 16.63 6.34
N PRO A 132 -20.91 17.96 6.31
CA PRO A 132 -20.27 18.83 5.33
C PRO A 132 -18.74 18.81 5.42
N TYR A 133 -18.19 18.83 6.63
CA TYR A 133 -16.74 18.72 6.86
C TYR A 133 -16.22 17.35 6.43
N TYR A 134 -16.97 16.29 6.69
CA TYR A 134 -16.63 14.94 6.25
C TYR A 134 -16.53 14.86 4.71
N ILE A 135 -17.50 15.44 4.01
CA ILE A 135 -17.54 15.45 2.54
C ILE A 135 -16.40 16.30 1.96
N ILE A 136 -16.07 17.43 2.57
CA ILE A 136 -15.05 18.35 2.05
C ILE A 136 -13.62 17.85 2.34
N PHE A 137 -13.36 17.40 3.58
CA PHE A 137 -12.01 17.09 4.04
C PHE A 137 -11.64 15.61 3.93
N TYR A 138 -12.63 14.70 3.86
CA TYR A 138 -12.41 13.26 3.83
C TYR A 138 -12.92 12.61 2.53
N ASN A 139 -12.52 13.15 1.38
CA ASN A 139 -12.90 12.65 0.05
C ASN A 139 -12.74 11.12 -0.11
N ARG A 140 -11.70 10.52 0.48
CA ARG A 140 -11.44 9.07 0.38
C ARG A 140 -12.45 8.21 1.15
N ALA A 141 -13.09 8.80 2.14
CA ALA A 141 -14.12 8.14 2.93
C ALA A 141 -15.50 8.20 2.25
N LEU A 142 -15.62 8.94 1.15
CA LEU A 142 -16.81 8.96 0.32
C LEU A 142 -16.83 7.78 -0.67
N PRO A 143 -18.04 7.31 -1.04
CA PRO A 143 -18.19 6.38 -2.16
C PRO A 143 -17.50 6.90 -3.42
N SER A 144 -16.99 5.98 -4.25
CA SER A 144 -16.24 6.31 -5.46
C SER A 144 -17.02 7.17 -6.44
N THR A 145 -18.35 7.11 -6.42
CA THR A 145 -19.25 7.94 -7.23
C THR A 145 -19.13 9.44 -6.93
N PHE A 146 -18.63 9.82 -5.76
CA PHE A 146 -18.43 11.22 -5.36
C PHE A 146 -17.09 11.80 -5.84
N ASN A 147 -16.19 10.96 -6.36
CA ASN A 147 -14.91 11.41 -6.89
C ASN A 147 -15.10 12.04 -8.27
N LEU A 148 -14.53 13.22 -8.47
CA LEU A 148 -14.47 13.83 -9.80
C LEU A 148 -13.35 13.15 -10.60
N PRO A 149 -13.42 13.13 -11.95
CA PRO A 149 -12.36 12.56 -12.79
C PRO A 149 -10.96 13.13 -12.47
N LYS A 150 -10.86 14.44 -12.22
CA LYS A 150 -9.62 15.10 -11.79
C LYS A 150 -9.05 14.56 -10.47
N ASP A 151 -9.91 14.05 -9.59
CA ASP A 151 -9.49 13.51 -8.30
C ASP A 151 -8.88 12.11 -8.45
N LEU A 152 -9.24 11.36 -9.51
CA LEU A 152 -8.73 10.01 -9.75
C LEU A 152 -7.24 10.03 -10.11
N GLU A 153 -6.83 10.92 -11.03
CA GLU A 153 -5.41 11.10 -11.34
C GLU A 153 -4.63 11.65 -10.15
N ALA A 154 -5.17 12.66 -9.45
CA ALA A 154 -4.55 13.23 -8.28
C ALA A 154 -4.38 12.18 -7.17
N HIS A 155 -5.38 11.32 -6.99
CA HIS A 155 -5.34 10.19 -6.06
C HIS A 155 -4.27 9.18 -6.45
N ALA A 156 -4.16 8.85 -7.74
CA ALA A 156 -3.14 7.93 -8.19
C ALA A 156 -1.71 8.49 -7.99
N ARG A 157 -1.50 9.80 -8.22
CA ARG A 157 -0.23 10.48 -7.87
C ARG A 157 0.01 10.47 -6.36
N GLN A 158 -1.02 10.75 -5.55
CA GLN A 158 -0.94 10.71 -4.10
C GLN A 158 -0.54 9.32 -3.59
N LEU A 159 -1.07 8.25 -4.19
CA LEU A 159 -0.76 6.87 -3.81
C LEU A 159 0.72 6.54 -3.96
N LYS A 160 1.40 7.08 -4.98
CA LYS A 160 2.86 6.93 -5.10
C LYS A 160 3.60 7.54 -3.91
N GLY A 161 3.22 8.76 -3.53
CA GLY A 161 3.74 9.42 -2.33
C GLY A 161 3.47 8.61 -1.05
N THR A 162 2.27 8.03 -0.90
CA THR A 162 1.94 7.22 0.29
C THR A 162 2.70 5.89 0.33
N ARG A 163 3.08 5.32 -0.82
CA ARG A 163 3.95 4.12 -0.88
C ARG A 163 5.34 4.43 -0.31
N SER A 164 5.95 5.55 -0.72
CA SER A 164 7.22 6.02 -0.16
C SER A 164 7.13 6.29 1.35
N ALA A 165 6.06 6.99 1.77
CA ALA A 165 5.80 7.26 3.20
C ALA A 165 5.56 5.97 4.02
N GLY A 166 4.89 4.98 3.42
CA GLY A 166 4.67 3.67 4.03
C GLY A 166 5.96 2.91 4.27
N LEU A 167 6.88 2.92 3.30
CA LEU A 167 8.21 2.33 3.44
C LEU A 167 9.02 3.03 4.53
N HIS A 168 9.05 4.37 4.53
CA HIS A 168 9.73 5.14 5.58
C HIS A 168 9.17 4.83 6.97
N THR A 169 7.84 4.76 7.09
CA THR A 169 7.18 4.44 8.35
C THR A 169 7.53 3.03 8.82
N MET A 170 7.53 2.04 7.91
CA MET A 170 7.97 0.68 8.24
C MET A 170 9.40 0.66 8.78
N LEU A 171 10.33 1.33 8.09
CA LEU A 171 11.74 1.39 8.50
C LEU A 171 11.89 2.06 9.87
N MET A 172 11.27 3.22 10.08
CA MET A 172 11.32 3.93 11.36
C MET A 172 10.73 3.10 12.51
N GLU A 173 9.58 2.45 12.31
CA GLU A 173 8.96 1.62 13.34
C GLU A 173 9.79 0.36 13.64
N MET A 174 10.44 -0.22 12.64
CA MET A 174 11.35 -1.34 12.82
C MET A 174 12.62 -0.93 13.59
N GLU A 175 13.16 0.26 13.33
CA GLU A 175 14.30 0.80 14.08
C GLU A 175 13.95 1.11 15.53
N LYS A 176 12.80 1.74 15.78
CA LYS A 176 12.26 1.93 17.14
C LYS A 176 12.11 0.60 17.87
N ALA A 177 11.61 -0.44 17.19
CA ALA A 177 11.48 -1.76 17.78
C ALA A 177 12.85 -2.38 18.13
N CYS A 178 13.89 -2.18 17.31
CA CYS A 178 15.25 -2.65 17.60
C CYS A 178 15.88 -1.98 18.84
N MET A 179 15.48 -0.74 19.14
CA MET A 179 15.98 0.06 20.27
C MET A 179 15.09 -0.05 21.52
N ASN A 180 14.07 -0.92 21.52
CA ASN A 180 13.16 -1.03 22.64
C ASN A 180 13.80 -1.76 23.83
N GLU A 181 14.33 -1.00 24.78
CA GLU A 181 14.96 -1.53 26.00
C GLU A 181 13.96 -2.19 26.96
N LYS A 182 12.65 -1.91 26.83
CA LYS A 182 11.62 -2.46 27.72
C LYS A 182 11.26 -3.91 27.43
N ASP A 183 11.48 -4.36 26.20
CA ASP A 183 11.16 -5.73 25.76
C ASP A 183 12.30 -6.27 24.88
N GLU A 184 13.29 -6.86 25.53
CA GLU A 184 14.48 -7.41 24.88
C GLU A 184 14.14 -8.48 23.83
N ARG A 185 13.09 -9.28 24.07
CA ARG A 185 12.67 -10.33 23.14
C ARG A 185 12.10 -9.72 21.86
N ALA A 186 11.24 -8.71 21.99
CA ALA A 186 10.73 -7.98 20.83
C ALA A 186 11.86 -7.25 20.08
N ALA A 187 12.82 -6.66 20.80
CA ALA A 187 13.96 -5.98 20.20
C ALA A 187 14.87 -6.94 19.42
N ASN A 188 15.16 -8.12 19.97
CA ASN A 188 15.95 -9.14 19.28
C ASN A 188 15.23 -9.67 18.03
N THR A 189 13.92 -9.90 18.13
CA THR A 189 13.09 -10.29 16.98
C THR A 189 13.13 -9.21 15.88
N ALA A 190 13.05 -7.93 16.25
CA ALA A 190 13.16 -6.82 15.31
C ALA A 190 14.55 -6.72 14.67
N LYS A 191 15.63 -6.98 15.44
CA LYS A 191 17.01 -7.03 14.91
C LYS A 191 17.17 -8.15 13.87
N ASP A 192 16.58 -9.31 14.12
CA ASP A 192 16.63 -10.42 13.17
C ASP A 192 15.83 -10.11 11.90
N GLN A 193 14.67 -9.48 12.03
CA GLN A 193 13.91 -8.97 10.88
C GLN A 193 14.69 -7.90 10.09
N LYS A 194 15.43 -7.02 10.77
CA LYS A 194 16.30 -6.03 10.13
C LYS A 194 17.44 -6.69 9.33
N LYS A 195 18.02 -7.78 9.84
CA LYS A 195 19.04 -8.58 9.11
C LYS A 195 18.44 -9.20 7.85
N VAL A 196 17.24 -9.79 7.94
CA VAL A 196 16.52 -10.36 6.79
C VAL A 196 16.23 -9.26 5.76
N ALA A 197 15.71 -8.11 6.19
CA ALA A 197 15.47 -6.96 5.33
C ALA A 197 16.75 -6.48 4.61
N LYS A 198 17.89 -6.47 5.30
CA LYS A 198 19.19 -6.15 4.69
C LYS A 198 19.58 -7.18 3.62
N SER A 199 19.42 -8.48 3.89
CA SER A 199 19.71 -9.51 2.88
C SER A 199 18.81 -9.42 1.64
N ILE A 200 17.55 -9.01 1.81
CA ILE A 200 16.61 -8.73 0.71
C ILE A 200 17.12 -7.58 -0.15
N LEU A 201 17.60 -6.50 0.47
CA LEU A 201 18.12 -5.33 -0.25
C LEU A 201 19.46 -5.60 -0.97
N GLU A 202 20.26 -6.52 -0.45
CA GLU A 202 21.54 -6.93 -1.04
C GLU A 202 21.39 -7.99 -2.14
N ALA A 203 20.20 -8.58 -2.29
CA ALA A 203 19.94 -9.61 -3.28
C ALA A 203 20.21 -9.11 -4.73
N PRO A 204 20.76 -9.96 -5.60
CA PRO A 204 21.15 -9.57 -6.96
C PRO A 204 19.97 -9.28 -7.88
N ASN A 205 18.79 -9.86 -7.59
CA ASN A 205 17.56 -9.65 -8.34
C ASN A 205 16.35 -9.81 -7.41
N TRP A 206 15.17 -9.37 -7.86
CA TRP A 206 13.95 -9.39 -7.08
C TRP A 206 13.53 -10.81 -6.67
N LEU A 207 13.77 -11.81 -7.53
CA LEU A 207 13.41 -13.20 -7.28
C LEU A 207 14.22 -13.77 -6.11
N ALA A 208 15.54 -13.55 -6.11
CA ALA A 208 16.44 -13.91 -5.02
C ALA A 208 16.06 -13.18 -3.73
N ALA A 209 15.65 -11.91 -3.83
CA ALA A 209 15.19 -11.13 -2.68
C ALA A 209 13.98 -11.79 -2.02
N VAL A 210 12.97 -12.18 -2.81
CA VAL A 210 11.74 -12.79 -2.27
C VAL A 210 11.95 -14.23 -1.83
N GLN A 211 12.88 -14.97 -2.45
CA GLN A 211 13.22 -16.33 -2.00
C GLN A 211 13.77 -16.36 -0.58
N THR A 212 14.39 -15.28 -0.08
CA THR A 212 14.77 -15.20 1.36
C THR A 212 13.56 -15.24 2.31
N LEU A 213 12.36 -14.95 1.81
CA LEU A 213 11.10 -15.02 2.55
C LEU A 213 10.42 -16.39 2.43
N GLY A 214 11.02 -17.37 1.75
CA GLY A 214 10.42 -18.66 1.43
C GLY A 214 9.59 -19.31 2.55
N PRO A 215 10.12 -19.46 3.78
CA PRO A 215 9.37 -20.02 4.91
C PRO A 215 8.11 -19.21 5.28
N GLU A 216 8.14 -17.88 5.08
CA GLU A 216 7.00 -17.00 5.30
C GLU A 216 6.01 -17.03 4.13
N LEU A 217 6.38 -17.53 2.96
CA LEU A 217 5.49 -17.58 1.79
C LEU A 217 4.66 -18.85 1.71
N VAL A 218 4.95 -19.87 2.54
CA VAL A 218 4.24 -21.15 2.54
C VAL A 218 3.27 -21.29 3.71
N TYR A 219 2.43 -22.31 3.65
CA TYR A 219 1.57 -22.73 4.76
C TYR A 219 1.31 -24.23 4.67
N ASN A 220 1.01 -24.84 5.82
CA ASN A 220 0.55 -26.22 5.85
C ASN A 220 -0.97 -26.27 5.63
N ALA A 221 -1.39 -26.78 4.47
CA ALA A 221 -2.78 -26.97 4.09
C ALA A 221 -3.47 -28.09 4.89
N THR A 222 -2.74 -29.11 5.35
CA THR A 222 -3.29 -30.19 6.18
C THR A 222 -3.71 -29.71 7.57
N ALA A 223 -3.16 -28.58 8.04
CA ALA A 223 -3.54 -27.96 9.30
C ALA A 223 -4.89 -27.21 9.22
N LEU A 224 -5.45 -27.01 8.03
CA LEU A 224 -6.76 -26.36 7.86
C LEU A 224 -7.89 -27.38 8.11
N LYS A 225 -8.90 -26.97 8.89
CA LYS A 225 -10.10 -27.81 9.07
C LYS A 225 -10.85 -27.95 7.74
N LYS A 226 -11.40 -29.14 7.47
CA LYS A 226 -12.18 -29.45 6.25
C LYS A 226 -13.27 -28.38 6.04
N GLY A 227 -13.29 -27.75 4.86
CA GLY A 227 -14.27 -26.72 4.49
C GLY A 227 -13.91 -25.29 4.93
N GLN A 228 -12.82 -25.07 5.68
CA GLN A 228 -12.35 -23.71 5.93
C GLN A 228 -11.73 -23.11 4.67
N ARG A 229 -12.41 -22.12 4.10
CA ARG A 229 -11.80 -21.24 3.09
C ARG A 229 -10.62 -20.52 3.72
N ARG A 230 -9.50 -20.51 3.00
CA ARG A 230 -8.31 -19.81 3.43
C ARG A 230 -8.61 -18.31 3.50
N ARG A 231 -8.40 -17.72 4.66
CA ARG A 231 -8.43 -16.26 4.83
C ARG A 231 -7.04 -15.71 4.55
N ALA A 232 -6.95 -14.46 4.12
CA ALA A 232 -5.67 -13.74 4.11
C ALA A 232 -5.11 -13.75 5.54
N ASP A 233 -4.13 -14.61 5.81
CA ASP A 233 -3.50 -14.68 7.11
C ASP A 233 -2.13 -14.00 7.09
N LEU A 234 -2.07 -12.91 7.83
CA LEU A 234 -0.89 -12.11 8.07
C LEU A 234 -0.38 -12.36 9.51
N GLY A 235 -0.71 -13.51 10.11
CA GLY A 235 -0.10 -13.97 11.37
C GLY A 235 1.42 -14.04 11.22
N GLY A 236 2.16 -13.65 12.27
CA GLY A 236 3.63 -13.57 12.22
C GLY A 236 4.20 -12.36 11.49
N VAL A 237 3.40 -11.65 10.66
CA VAL A 237 3.86 -10.43 9.99
C VAL A 237 4.14 -9.33 11.03
N PRO A 238 5.32 -8.70 11.02
CA PRO A 238 5.70 -7.74 12.04
C PRO A 238 4.77 -6.51 12.06
N PRO A 239 4.46 -5.94 13.24
CA PRO A 239 3.63 -4.74 13.35
C PRO A 239 4.11 -3.56 12.50
N ALA A 240 5.42 -3.35 12.39
CA ALA A 240 6.03 -2.31 11.56
C ALA A 240 5.70 -2.50 10.07
N VAL A 241 5.77 -3.74 9.58
CA VAL A 241 5.42 -4.10 8.20
C VAL A 241 3.93 -3.87 7.96
N ILE A 242 3.05 -4.24 8.90
CA ILE A 242 1.61 -3.98 8.77
C ILE A 242 1.31 -2.48 8.68
N LYS A 243 1.93 -1.64 9.52
CA LYS A 243 1.76 -0.18 9.47
C LYS A 243 2.20 0.41 8.14
N GLY A 244 3.39 0.00 7.66
CA GLY A 244 3.89 0.46 6.36
C GLY A 244 3.05 -0.02 5.18
N ALA A 245 2.64 -1.29 5.19
CA ALA A 245 1.75 -1.86 4.16
C ALA A 245 0.40 -1.14 4.13
N ASN A 246 -0.15 -0.77 5.29
CA ASN A 246 -1.42 -0.03 5.38
C ASN A 246 -1.34 1.32 4.66
N LEU A 247 -0.25 2.05 4.87
CA LEU A 247 0.05 3.30 4.16
C LEU A 247 0.24 3.05 2.65
N ALA A 248 0.99 2.01 2.29
CA ALA A 248 1.34 1.72 0.90
C ALA A 248 0.12 1.35 0.04
N VAL A 249 -0.85 0.61 0.60
CA VAL A 249 -2.15 0.34 -0.05
C VAL A 249 -3.10 1.55 0.03
N GLY A 250 -2.66 2.66 0.61
CA GLY A 250 -3.44 3.89 0.74
C GLY A 250 -4.64 3.77 1.68
N ALA A 251 -4.61 2.86 2.64
CA ALA A 251 -5.69 2.73 3.61
C ALA A 251 -5.66 3.91 4.63
N PRO A 252 -6.85 4.37 5.08
CA PRO A 252 -6.94 5.49 6.00
C PRO A 252 -6.57 5.08 7.44
N LEU A 253 -6.39 6.06 8.33
CA LEU A 253 -6.26 5.87 9.79
C LEU A 253 -4.96 5.18 10.27
N ASN A 254 -3.80 5.57 9.75
CA ASN A 254 -2.51 4.98 10.10
C ASN A 254 -2.06 5.20 11.57
N PHE A 255 -2.79 6.00 12.34
CA PHE A 255 -2.57 6.15 13.78
C PHE A 255 -3.07 4.96 14.60
N LEU A 256 -3.89 4.08 14.03
CA LEU A 256 -4.44 2.93 14.74
C LEU A 256 -3.36 1.85 15.00
N PRO A 257 -3.54 1.02 16.05
CA PRO A 257 -2.65 -0.12 16.31
C PRO A 257 -2.59 -1.11 15.15
N ALA A 258 -1.43 -1.75 14.96
CA ALA A 258 -1.18 -2.67 13.84
C ALA A 258 -2.18 -3.85 13.76
N PHE A 259 -2.68 -4.35 14.91
CA PHE A 259 -3.65 -5.44 14.91
C PHE A 259 -5.00 -5.05 14.26
N ILE A 260 -5.37 -3.76 14.30
CA ILE A 260 -6.55 -3.22 13.60
C ILE A 260 -6.23 -2.97 12.12
N LEU A 261 -5.08 -2.33 11.84
CA LEU A 261 -4.65 -2.05 10.47
C LEU A 261 -4.51 -3.31 9.61
N LYS A 262 -4.14 -4.43 10.23
CA LYS A 262 -4.06 -5.75 9.59
C LYS A 262 -5.33 -6.12 8.81
N PHE A 263 -6.53 -5.70 9.27
CA PHE A 263 -7.78 -6.00 8.57
C PHE A 263 -7.90 -5.25 7.24
N GLN A 264 -7.44 -4.00 7.16
CA GLN A 264 -7.46 -3.20 5.94
C GLN A 264 -6.50 -3.79 4.90
N VAL A 265 -5.27 -4.11 5.33
CA VAL A 265 -4.26 -4.77 4.49
C VAL A 265 -4.77 -6.13 3.99
N LYS A 266 -5.36 -6.94 4.88
CA LYS A 266 -6.00 -8.22 4.49
C LYS A 266 -7.09 -8.04 3.44
N SER A 267 -7.95 -7.04 3.61
CA SER A 267 -9.03 -6.74 2.67
C SER A 267 -8.49 -6.36 1.29
N ALA A 268 -7.48 -5.49 1.24
CA ALA A 268 -6.84 -5.09 -0.02
C ALA A 268 -6.21 -6.29 -0.74
N ILE A 269 -5.40 -7.09 -0.05
CA ILE A 269 -4.75 -8.27 -0.63
C ILE A 269 -5.79 -9.31 -1.07
N PHE A 270 -6.86 -9.49 -0.30
CA PHE A 270 -7.94 -10.40 -0.65
C PHE A 270 -8.64 -9.96 -1.95
N ASN A 271 -8.93 -8.66 -2.11
CA ASN A 271 -9.53 -8.12 -3.32
C ASN A 271 -8.62 -8.30 -4.54
N ILE A 272 -7.32 -8.01 -4.40
CA ILE A 272 -6.32 -8.24 -5.46
C ILE A 272 -6.27 -9.71 -5.84
N ALA A 273 -6.20 -10.61 -4.86
CA ALA A 273 -6.15 -12.05 -5.13
C ALA A 273 -7.40 -12.56 -5.84
N THR A 274 -8.58 -12.10 -5.42
CA THR A 274 -9.85 -12.49 -6.05
C THR A 274 -9.96 -11.94 -7.47
N MET A 275 -9.48 -10.70 -7.70
CA MET A 275 -9.44 -10.08 -9.02
C MET A 275 -8.46 -10.80 -9.96
N ASP A 276 -7.25 -11.09 -9.50
CA ASP A 276 -6.26 -11.85 -10.29
C ASP A 276 -6.79 -13.23 -10.66
N GLU A 277 -7.47 -13.93 -9.74
CA GLU A 277 -8.08 -15.23 -10.01
C GLU A 277 -9.19 -15.12 -11.08
N PHE A 278 -10.03 -14.08 -10.99
CA PHE A 278 -11.08 -13.83 -11.97
C PHE A 278 -10.49 -13.56 -13.37
N ILE A 279 -9.50 -12.68 -13.46
CA ILE A 279 -8.80 -12.34 -14.72
C ILE A 279 -8.09 -13.57 -15.30
N SER A 280 -7.45 -14.37 -14.45
CA SER A 280 -6.76 -15.60 -14.89
C SER A 280 -7.73 -16.60 -15.51
N LYS A 281 -8.90 -16.81 -14.89
CA LYS A 281 -9.94 -17.73 -15.40
C LYS A 281 -10.52 -17.30 -16.74
N ALA A 282 -10.62 -16.00 -16.99
CA ALA A 282 -11.13 -15.45 -18.24
C ALA A 282 -10.08 -15.36 -19.36
N GLY A 283 -8.83 -15.75 -19.10
CA GLY A 283 -7.70 -15.56 -20.01
C GLY A 283 -7.14 -14.13 -19.92
N ALA A 284 -6.06 -13.95 -19.16
CA ALA A 284 -5.60 -12.63 -18.72
C ALA A 284 -5.46 -11.57 -19.84
N GLU A 285 -4.91 -11.94 -20.99
CA GLU A 285 -4.73 -11.00 -22.11
C GLU A 285 -6.06 -10.54 -22.71
N GLN A 286 -6.97 -11.48 -23.01
CA GLN A 286 -8.30 -11.17 -23.55
C GLN A 286 -9.11 -10.36 -22.54
N ALA A 287 -9.03 -10.76 -21.27
CA ALA A 287 -9.76 -10.14 -20.20
C ALA A 287 -9.31 -8.66 -20.01
N LEU A 288 -7.99 -8.41 -19.94
CA LEU A 288 -7.43 -7.06 -19.84
C LEU A 288 -7.57 -6.21 -21.12
N ALA A 289 -7.76 -6.83 -22.30
CA ALA A 289 -7.99 -6.11 -23.55
C ALA A 289 -9.34 -5.35 -23.56
N THR A 290 -10.33 -5.85 -22.83
CA THR A 290 -11.66 -5.23 -22.75
C THR A 290 -11.76 -4.03 -21.82
N LEU A 291 -10.73 -3.79 -21.00
CA LEU A 291 -10.75 -2.73 -19.99
C LEU A 291 -10.35 -1.37 -20.56
N GLY A 292 -11.06 -0.33 -20.12
CA GLY A 292 -10.72 1.05 -20.41
C GLY A 292 -9.50 1.53 -19.63
N HIS A 293 -8.95 2.68 -20.02
CA HIS A 293 -7.77 3.28 -19.38
C HIS A 293 -7.91 3.42 -17.85
N GLN A 294 -9.04 3.97 -17.39
CA GLN A 294 -9.27 4.18 -15.95
C GLN A 294 -9.34 2.87 -15.15
N GLU A 295 -9.94 1.83 -15.72
CA GLU A 295 -10.07 0.54 -15.05
C GLU A 295 -8.72 -0.17 -14.95
N LEU A 296 -7.91 -0.09 -16.02
CA LEU A 296 -6.54 -0.56 -16.00
C LEU A 296 -5.69 0.21 -15.01
N LEU A 297 -5.87 1.54 -14.92
CA LEU A 297 -5.18 2.37 -13.94
C LEU A 297 -5.54 1.96 -12.51
N ASP A 298 -6.83 1.82 -12.19
CA ASP A 298 -7.30 1.36 -10.88
C ASP A 298 -6.68 -0.01 -10.52
N LEU A 299 -6.73 -0.95 -11.47
CA LEU A 299 -6.19 -2.30 -11.34
C LEU A 299 -4.67 -2.29 -11.09
N CYS A 300 -3.93 -1.47 -11.83
CA CYS A 300 -2.49 -1.29 -11.65
C CYS A 300 -2.17 -0.65 -10.29
N MET A 301 -2.92 0.39 -9.91
CA MET A 301 -2.68 1.13 -8.67
C MET A 301 -2.92 0.29 -7.41
N ASP A 302 -3.89 -0.62 -7.43
CA ASP A 302 -4.10 -1.60 -6.36
C ASP A 302 -2.89 -2.55 -6.19
N ARG A 303 -2.14 -2.79 -7.28
CA ARG A 303 -0.99 -3.70 -7.34
C ARG A 303 0.36 -3.00 -7.16
N CYS A 304 0.34 -1.72 -6.80
CA CYS A 304 1.53 -0.89 -6.74
C CYS A 304 2.28 -0.70 -8.08
N VAL A 305 1.65 -1.00 -9.22
CA VAL A 305 2.24 -0.86 -10.56
C VAL A 305 1.57 0.29 -11.33
N GLY A 306 2.19 0.72 -12.42
CA GLY A 306 1.65 1.74 -13.34
C GLY A 306 1.82 3.20 -12.90
N ASP A 307 1.51 4.11 -13.81
CA ASP A 307 1.48 5.57 -13.60
C ASP A 307 0.30 6.21 -14.37
N PRO A 308 -0.34 7.26 -13.84
CA PRO A 308 -1.42 7.97 -14.55
C PRO A 308 -1.02 8.58 -15.91
N SER A 309 0.26 8.89 -16.11
CA SER A 309 0.78 9.40 -17.39
C SER A 309 0.97 8.31 -18.45
N GLN A 310 0.91 7.03 -18.07
CA GLN A 310 1.11 5.92 -19.00
C GLN A 310 -0.15 5.65 -19.82
N GLY A 311 0.01 5.42 -21.12
CA GLY A 311 -1.09 5.03 -21.99
C GLY A 311 -1.67 3.64 -21.66
N THR A 312 -2.87 3.36 -22.17
CA THR A 312 -3.63 2.10 -21.97
C THR A 312 -2.79 0.84 -22.22
N GLU A 313 -1.99 0.82 -23.29
CA GLU A 313 -1.13 -0.34 -23.63
C GLU A 313 -0.06 -0.60 -22.57
N HIS A 314 0.55 0.45 -22.01
CA HIS A 314 1.56 0.33 -20.97
C HIS A 314 0.95 -0.18 -19.66
N LEU A 315 -0.24 0.32 -19.29
CA LEU A 315 -0.96 -0.16 -18.12
C LEU A 315 -1.36 -1.63 -18.28
N ARG A 316 -1.80 -2.03 -19.47
CA ARG A 316 -2.11 -3.45 -19.78
C ARG A 316 -0.86 -4.33 -19.64
N ALA A 317 0.27 -3.89 -20.20
CA ALA A 317 1.54 -4.59 -20.07
C ALA A 317 1.98 -4.69 -18.60
N ALA A 318 1.81 -3.64 -17.80
CA ALA A 318 2.13 -3.64 -16.37
C ALA A 318 1.25 -4.62 -15.58
N ALA A 319 -0.06 -4.66 -15.86
CA ALA A 319 -0.99 -5.61 -15.25
C ALA A 319 -0.64 -7.07 -15.61
N LEU A 320 -0.30 -7.34 -16.88
CA LEU A 320 0.16 -8.67 -17.31
C LEU A 320 1.51 -9.04 -16.65
N GLY A 321 2.43 -8.08 -16.55
CA GLY A 321 3.71 -8.25 -15.85
C GLY A 321 3.51 -8.70 -14.41
N TRP A 322 2.65 -8.01 -13.65
CA TRP A 322 2.28 -8.39 -12.28
C TRP A 322 1.77 -9.84 -12.19
N MET A 323 0.91 -10.27 -13.11
CA MET A 323 0.36 -11.62 -13.11
C MET A 323 1.45 -12.67 -13.35
N ARG A 324 2.33 -12.42 -14.34
CA ARG A 324 3.48 -13.29 -14.64
C ARG A 324 4.45 -13.37 -13.47
N GLU A 325 4.73 -12.26 -12.80
CA GLU A 325 5.57 -12.22 -11.60
C GLU A 325 4.94 -12.99 -10.44
N THR A 326 3.62 -12.89 -10.25
CA THR A 326 2.88 -13.65 -9.22
C THR A 326 3.00 -15.15 -9.46
N GLU A 327 2.87 -15.60 -10.70
CA GLU A 327 3.02 -17.01 -11.08
C GLU A 327 4.48 -17.48 -10.97
N THR A 328 5.43 -16.70 -11.49
CA THR A 328 6.87 -16.97 -11.40
C THR A 328 7.31 -17.08 -9.93
N LEU A 329 6.81 -16.19 -9.09
CA LEU A 329 7.11 -16.25 -7.67
C LEU A 329 6.48 -17.48 -7.03
N ALA A 330 5.21 -17.78 -7.30
CA ALA A 330 4.53 -18.93 -6.73
C ALA A 330 5.18 -20.27 -7.11
N THR A 331 5.75 -20.38 -8.31
CA THR A 331 6.43 -21.60 -8.79
C THR A 331 7.87 -21.73 -8.33
N SER A 332 8.49 -20.64 -7.86
CA SER A 332 9.91 -20.60 -7.46
C SER A 332 10.17 -20.70 -5.95
N VAL A 333 9.12 -20.77 -5.11
CA VAL A 333 9.25 -20.99 -3.66
C VAL A 333 9.69 -22.43 -3.39
N LYS A 334 10.93 -22.61 -2.92
CA LYS A 334 11.55 -23.94 -2.71
C LYS A 334 10.97 -24.71 -1.52
N GLU A 335 10.41 -23.98 -0.56
CA GLU A 335 9.80 -24.51 0.66
C GLU A 335 8.40 -25.09 0.42
N ALA A 336 7.85 -24.91 -0.79
CA ALA A 336 6.59 -25.52 -1.16
C ALA A 336 6.79 -27.03 -1.39
N ASP A 337 6.03 -27.83 -0.66
CA ASP A 337 6.01 -29.28 -0.77
C ASP A 337 4.56 -29.76 -0.84
N PRO A 338 3.97 -29.80 -2.06
CA PRO A 338 2.59 -30.23 -2.24
C PRO A 338 2.32 -31.65 -1.75
N ALA A 339 3.32 -32.54 -1.78
CA ALA A 339 3.17 -33.92 -1.33
C ALA A 339 2.92 -34.00 0.19
N ASN A 340 3.57 -33.12 0.95
CA ASN A 340 3.36 -32.98 2.39
C ASN A 340 2.30 -31.91 2.75
N GLY A 341 1.56 -31.42 1.75
CA GLY A 341 0.53 -30.39 1.93
C GLY A 341 1.07 -29.02 2.32
N ILE A 342 2.36 -28.75 2.12
CA ILE A 342 2.95 -27.43 2.28
C ILE A 342 2.79 -26.69 0.95
N LEU A 343 1.89 -25.71 0.90
CA LEU A 343 1.55 -25.01 -0.32
C LEU A 343 1.97 -23.55 -0.25
N VAL A 344 2.04 -22.86 -1.39
CA VAL A 344 2.33 -21.43 -1.44
C VAL A 344 1.12 -20.60 -1.00
N CYS A 345 1.36 -19.49 -0.32
CA CYS A 345 0.37 -18.54 0.14
C CYS A 345 0.06 -17.45 -0.89
N PRO A 346 -1.08 -17.51 -1.62
CA PRO A 346 -1.38 -16.52 -2.65
C PRO A 346 -1.49 -15.10 -2.08
N TYR A 347 -1.89 -14.97 -0.81
CA TYR A 347 -1.99 -13.68 -0.13
C TYR A 347 -0.62 -13.14 0.30
N ARG A 348 0.28 -13.98 0.84
CA ARG A 348 1.61 -13.53 1.26
C ARG A 348 2.55 -13.32 0.07
N THR A 349 2.42 -14.12 -0.99
CA THR A 349 3.07 -13.90 -2.29
C THR A 349 2.73 -12.52 -2.84
N ARG A 350 1.45 -12.15 -2.88
CA ARG A 350 1.01 -10.82 -3.32
C ARG A 350 1.48 -9.71 -2.40
N LEU A 351 1.46 -9.92 -1.08
CA LEU A 351 2.01 -8.94 -0.14
C LEU A 351 3.52 -8.70 -0.38
N ALA A 352 4.29 -9.74 -0.63
CA ALA A 352 5.71 -9.62 -0.95
C ALA A 352 5.93 -8.83 -2.25
N LEU A 353 5.17 -9.14 -3.30
CA LEU A 353 5.21 -8.39 -4.56
C LEU A 353 4.77 -6.92 -4.40
N LEU A 354 3.70 -6.65 -3.64
CA LEU A 354 3.31 -5.29 -3.30
C LEU A 354 4.45 -4.52 -2.61
N GLY A 355 5.20 -5.19 -1.74
CA GLY A 355 6.38 -4.63 -1.08
C GLY A 355 7.48 -4.25 -2.08
N LEU A 356 7.80 -5.15 -3.02
CA LEU A 356 8.78 -4.88 -4.08
C LEU A 356 8.35 -3.70 -4.96
N HIS A 357 7.12 -3.73 -5.45
CA HIS A 357 6.57 -2.67 -6.32
C HIS A 357 6.38 -1.34 -5.59
N ALA A 358 6.14 -1.37 -4.28
CA ALA A 358 6.16 -0.15 -3.47
C ALA A 358 7.57 0.47 -3.39
N VAL A 359 8.61 -0.36 -3.24
CA VAL A 359 10.02 0.11 -3.25
C VAL A 359 10.39 0.67 -4.62
N GLU A 360 10.01 0.00 -5.70
CA GLU A 360 10.23 0.48 -7.06
C GLU A 360 9.48 1.79 -7.33
N SER A 361 8.21 1.85 -6.95
CA SER A 361 7.41 3.09 -7.01
C SER A 361 8.10 4.23 -6.26
N ALA A 362 8.67 3.98 -5.08
CA ALA A 362 9.36 4.99 -4.29
C ALA A 362 10.68 5.46 -4.92
N ARG A 363 11.39 4.58 -5.66
CA ARG A 363 12.60 4.92 -6.42
C ARG A 363 12.29 5.78 -7.65
N GLY A 364 11.14 5.55 -8.28
CA GLY A 364 10.71 6.26 -9.49
C GLY A 364 10.08 7.64 -9.28
N ILE A 365 9.92 8.11 -8.05
CA ILE A 365 9.41 9.47 -7.78
C ILE A 365 10.50 10.48 -8.13
N GLU A 366 10.33 11.18 -9.26
CA GLU A 366 11.10 12.37 -9.62
C GLU A 366 10.94 13.42 -8.51
N GLY A 367 12.06 13.95 -8.00
CA GLY A 367 12.05 14.96 -6.92
C GLY A 367 12.30 14.45 -5.50
N HIS A 368 12.41 13.14 -5.25
CA HIS A 368 13.06 12.67 -4.03
C HIS A 368 14.56 12.94 -4.12
N GLY A 369 15.10 13.77 -3.22
CA GLY A 369 16.53 14.08 -3.16
C GLY A 369 17.38 12.82 -3.09
N ASP A 370 18.62 12.89 -3.59
CA ASP A 370 19.51 11.73 -3.75
C ASP A 370 19.70 10.91 -2.48
N LEU A 371 19.53 11.52 -1.31
CA LEU A 371 19.53 10.85 0.00
C LEU A 371 18.43 9.79 0.14
N ALA A 372 17.19 10.08 -0.26
CA ALA A 372 16.11 9.10 -0.20
C ALA A 372 16.35 7.94 -1.17
N LYS A 373 16.85 8.25 -2.38
CA LYS A 373 17.25 7.23 -3.37
C LYS A 373 18.41 6.38 -2.85
N ALA A 374 19.42 6.98 -2.21
CA ALA A 374 20.56 6.27 -1.62
C ALA A 374 20.16 5.32 -0.49
N VAL A 375 19.20 5.71 0.36
CA VAL A 375 18.61 4.84 1.41
C VAL A 375 17.95 3.62 0.77
N TYR A 376 17.22 3.79 -0.33
CA TYR A 376 16.56 2.68 -1.03
C TYR A 376 17.50 1.80 -1.87
N LEU A 377 18.69 2.28 -2.21
CA LEU A 377 19.72 1.53 -2.94
C LEU A 377 20.70 0.78 -1.99
N GLY A 378 20.43 0.79 -0.69
CA GLY A 378 21.27 0.11 0.30
C GLY A 378 22.70 0.68 0.36
N GLY A 379 22.86 1.98 0.09
CA GLY A 379 24.17 2.64 0.10
C GLY A 379 25.06 2.32 -1.11
N LYS A 380 24.56 1.62 -2.14
CA LYS A 380 25.24 1.61 -3.44
C LYS A 380 25.25 3.04 -3.98
N SER A 381 26.44 3.63 -4.03
CA SER A 381 26.67 4.97 -4.59
C SER A 381 25.95 5.06 -5.93
N LEU A 382 25.03 6.02 -6.05
CA LEU A 382 24.58 6.50 -7.34
C LEU A 382 25.86 6.94 -8.05
N LYS A 383 26.36 6.12 -8.97
CA LYS A 383 27.24 6.62 -10.02
C LYS A 383 26.38 7.57 -10.83
N LEU A 384 26.29 8.81 -10.36
CA LEU A 384 25.74 9.92 -11.12
C LEU A 384 26.66 10.03 -12.33
N GLY A 385 26.21 9.46 -13.45
CA GLY A 385 26.77 9.78 -14.76
C GLY A 385 26.37 11.21 -15.05
N TYR A 386 27.20 12.14 -14.58
CA TYR A 386 27.26 13.48 -15.15
C TYR A 386 28.21 13.46 -16.35
#